data_AF-A0A920PRS9-F1
#
_entry.id   AF-A0A920PRS9-F1
#
_cell.length_a   1.000
_cell.length_b   1.000
_cell.length_c   1.000
_cell.angle_alpha   90.00
_cell.angle_beta   90.00
_cell.angle_gamma   90.00
#
_symmetry.space_group_name_H-M   'P 1'
#
loop_
_entity.id
_entity.type
_entity.pdbx_description
1 polymer ?
#
loop_
_entity_poly.entity_id
_entity_poly.type
_entity_poly.pdbx_seq_one_letter_code
_entity_poly.pdbx_strand_id
1 'polypeptide(L)'
;MVTPCSSDQPLARGKNNVQIAVAISAASIVPDRPRVVVQLYKTNLSHSMVLSSGALALNFLKPDQTNLIGDFGLISGRDQDKLNGVAKTKGASGSPGA
;
A
#
# COMPACT_ATOMS: atom_id res chain seq x y z
N MET A 1 -0.83 6.87 -0.08
CA MET A 1 -0.62 5.57 -0.77
C MET A 1 -0.63 4.46 0.24
N VAL A 2 -1.10 3.28 -0.17
CA VAL A 2 -1.13 2.06 0.65
C VAL A 2 -0.18 1.04 0.05
N THR A 3 0.74 0.54 0.85
CA THR A 3 1.70 -0.49 0.45
C THR A 3 1.50 -1.73 1.33
N PRO A 4 0.83 -2.79 0.83
CA PRO A 4 0.71 -4.04 1.58
C PRO A 4 2.08 -4.66 1.86
N CYS A 5 2.21 -5.41 2.96
CA CYS A 5 3.34 -6.31 3.14
C CYS A 5 3.26 -7.48 2.14
N SER A 6 4.41 -8.02 1.75
CA SER A 6 4.44 -9.26 0.96
C SER A 6 3.72 -10.37 1.72
N SER A 7 2.86 -11.13 1.04
CA SER A 7 2.16 -12.27 1.63
C SER A 7 2.51 -13.56 0.91
N ASP A 8 2.33 -14.70 1.59
CA ASP A 8 2.62 -16.03 1.03
C ASP A 8 1.52 -16.54 0.06
N GLN A 9 0.47 -15.74 -0.18
CA GLN A 9 -0.60 -16.12 -1.11
C GLN A 9 -0.07 -16.25 -2.56
N PRO A 10 -0.58 -17.19 -3.37
CA PRO A 10 -0.05 -17.48 -4.70
C PRO A 10 0.07 -16.27 -5.63
N LEU A 11 -0.89 -15.35 -5.57
CA LEU A 11 -0.95 -14.15 -6.43
C LEU A 11 0.01 -13.04 -5.99
N ALA A 12 0.60 -13.14 -4.80
CA ALA A 12 1.40 -12.09 -4.17
C ALA A 12 2.75 -12.59 -3.60
N ARG A 13 3.04 -13.88 -3.73
CA ARG A 13 4.22 -14.53 -3.14
C ARG A 13 5.51 -13.84 -3.58
N GLY A 14 6.21 -13.25 -2.61
CA GLY A 14 7.47 -12.54 -2.83
C GLY A 14 7.36 -11.24 -3.62
N LYS A 15 6.15 -10.74 -3.93
CA LYS A 15 5.94 -9.51 -4.70
C LYS A 15 5.49 -8.37 -3.80
N ASN A 16 6.07 -7.21 -4.03
CA ASN A 16 5.62 -5.95 -3.45
C ASN A 16 4.54 -5.32 -4.34
N ASN A 17 3.69 -4.47 -3.76
CA ASN A 17 2.65 -3.77 -4.49
C ASN A 17 2.34 -2.43 -3.80
N VAL A 18 1.69 -1.51 -4.50
CA VAL A 18 1.29 -0.19 -3.99
C VAL A 18 -0.05 0.22 -4.61
N GLN A 19 -0.85 1.01 -3.92
CA GLN A 19 -2.08 1.57 -4.46
C GLN A 19 -2.28 3.02 -4.01
N ILE A 20 -2.79 3.88 -4.89
CA ILE A 20 -3.41 5.14 -4.45
C ILE A 20 -4.68 4.83 -3.67
N ALA A 21 -4.80 5.44 -2.50
CA ALA A 21 -6.00 5.39 -1.67
C ALA A 21 -6.24 6.78 -1.09
N VAL A 22 -7.44 7.31 -1.31
CA VAL A 22 -7.89 8.61 -0.80
C VAL A 22 -8.95 8.45 0.29
N ALA A 23 -9.60 7.28 0.37
CA ALA A 23 -10.54 6.92 1.42
C ALA A 23 -9.76 6.43 2.66
N ILE A 24 -9.09 7.36 3.33
CA ILE A 24 -8.30 7.14 4.54
C ILE A 24 -8.78 8.14 5.59
N SER A 25 -9.04 7.67 6.81
CA SER A 25 -9.45 8.53 7.93
C SER A 25 -8.83 8.11 9.25
N ALA A 26 -8.71 9.06 10.18
CA ALA A 26 -8.37 8.76 11.57
C ALA A 26 -9.52 7.97 12.21
N ALA A 27 -9.16 6.96 13.01
CA ALA A 27 -10.10 6.06 13.69
C ALA A 27 -9.88 6.03 15.21
N SER A 28 -9.09 6.96 15.72
CA SER A 28 -8.85 7.15 17.14
C SER A 28 -8.55 8.62 17.40
N ILE A 29 -9.10 9.15 18.49
CA ILE A 29 -8.73 10.46 19.04
C ILE A 29 -7.64 10.34 20.11
N VAL A 30 -7.27 9.12 20.51
CA VAL A 30 -6.25 8.87 21.54
C VAL A 30 -4.86 9.05 20.92
N PRO A 31 -4.08 10.08 21.30
CA PRO A 31 -2.83 10.41 20.63
C PRO A 31 -1.79 9.29 20.70
N ASP A 32 -1.66 8.63 21.84
CA ASP A 32 -0.67 7.56 22.07
C ASP A 32 -1.07 6.21 21.44
N ARG A 33 -2.27 6.10 20.88
CA ARG A 33 -2.80 4.89 20.26
C ARG A 33 -3.42 5.23 18.91
N PRO A 34 -2.61 5.70 17.94
CA PRO A 34 -3.10 6.11 16.64
C PRO A 34 -3.73 4.92 15.91
N ARG A 35 -4.89 5.17 15.30
CA ARG A 35 -5.60 4.19 14.47
C ARG A 35 -6.08 4.88 13.21
N VAL A 36 -6.06 4.15 12.12
CA VAL A 36 -6.50 4.62 10.81
C VAL A 36 -7.46 3.59 10.22
N VAL A 37 -8.46 4.08 9.49
CA VAL A 37 -9.30 3.26 8.61
C VAL A 37 -8.88 3.55 7.18
N VAL A 38 -8.71 2.48 6.41
CA VAL A 38 -8.37 2.52 4.99
C VAL A 38 -9.40 1.69 4.25
N GLN A 39 -10.06 2.27 3.25
CA GLN A 39 -11.00 1.55 2.41
C GLN A 39 -10.31 1.12 1.11
N LEU A 40 -10.35 -0.17 0.82
CA LEU A 40 -9.79 -0.78 -0.39
C LEU A 40 -10.89 -1.57 -1.11
N TYR A 41 -11.02 -1.39 -2.42
CA TYR A 41 -11.95 -2.20 -3.21
C TYR A 41 -11.52 -3.68 -3.21
N LYS A 42 -12.49 -4.59 -3.03
CA LYS A 42 -12.24 -6.04 -2.92
C LYS A 42 -11.53 -6.64 -4.13
N THR A 43 -11.70 -6.04 -5.30
CA THR A 43 -11.09 -6.47 -6.57
C THR A 43 -9.62 -6.06 -6.69
N ASN A 44 -9.17 -5.08 -5.90
CA ASN A 44 -7.79 -4.61 -5.96
C ASN A 44 -6.85 -5.65 -5.36
N LEU A 45 -5.70 -5.89 -6.01
CA LEU A 45 -4.67 -6.79 -5.49
C LEU A 45 -4.24 -6.41 -4.06
N SER A 46 -4.10 -5.11 -3.79
CA SER A 46 -3.72 -4.62 -2.46
C SER A 46 -4.71 -5.03 -1.36
N HIS A 47 -6.01 -5.09 -1.64
CA HIS A 47 -7.00 -5.55 -0.67
C HIS A 47 -6.71 -7.00 -0.22
N SER A 48 -6.52 -7.92 -1.19
CA SER A 48 -6.20 -9.32 -0.89
C SER A 48 -4.86 -9.46 -0.14
N MET A 49 -3.86 -8.65 -0.51
CA MET A 49 -2.55 -8.68 0.16
C MET A 49 -2.61 -8.16 1.59
N VAL A 50 -3.33 -7.06 1.86
CA VAL A 50 -3.52 -6.56 3.22
C VAL A 50 -4.28 -7.58 4.07
N LEU A 51 -5.33 -8.19 3.52
CA LEU A 51 -6.12 -9.19 4.24
C LEU A 51 -5.29 -10.44 4.60
N SER A 52 -4.40 -10.88 3.72
CA SER A 52 -3.56 -12.06 3.96
C SER A 52 -2.34 -11.79 4.84
N SER A 53 -1.70 -10.64 4.69
CA SER A 53 -0.53 -10.28 5.50
C SER A 53 -0.90 -9.68 6.87
N GLY A 54 -2.11 -9.16 7.02
CA GLY A 54 -2.54 -8.42 8.21
C GLY A 54 -1.84 -7.08 8.40
N ALA A 55 -1.01 -6.64 7.45
CA ALA A 55 -0.15 -5.47 7.59
C ALA A 55 -0.09 -4.61 6.32
N LEU A 56 0.02 -3.30 6.52
CA LEU A 56 0.22 -2.32 5.46
C LEU A 56 1.08 -1.14 5.96
N ALA A 57 1.70 -0.43 5.03
CA ALA A 57 2.25 0.90 5.26
C ALA A 57 1.38 1.97 4.58
N LEU A 58 1.23 3.11 5.26
CA LEU A 58 0.69 4.34 4.68
C LEU A 58 1.83 5.29 4.34
N ASN A 59 1.96 5.64 3.07
CA ASN A 59 2.96 6.58 2.57
C ASN A 59 2.24 7.81 2.02
N PHE A 60 2.45 8.98 2.61
CA PHE A 60 1.86 10.23 2.11
C PHE A 60 2.73 10.78 0.98
N LEU A 61 2.10 11.06 -0.16
CA LEU A 61 2.79 11.67 -1.29
C LEU A 61 3.17 13.10 -0.94
N LYS A 62 4.40 13.47 -1.28
CA LYS A 62 4.82 14.87 -1.33
C LYS A 62 4.23 15.54 -2.59
N PRO A 63 4.09 16.88 -2.60
CA PRO A 63 3.54 17.60 -3.76
C PRO A 63 4.27 17.35 -5.08
N ASP A 64 5.57 17.03 -5.05
CA ASP A 64 6.42 16.75 -6.21
C ASP A 64 6.34 15.29 -6.72
N GLN A 65 5.62 14.41 -6.03
CA GLN A 65 5.49 12.99 -6.36
C GLN A 65 4.17 12.65 -7.10
N THR A 66 3.51 13.65 -7.68
CA THR A 66 2.22 13.47 -8.38
C THR A 66 2.30 12.56 -9.60
N ASN A 67 3.49 12.44 -10.20
CA ASN A 67 3.77 11.52 -11.30
C ASN A 67 3.47 10.05 -10.94
N LEU A 68 3.58 9.67 -9.66
CA LEU A 68 3.32 8.31 -9.19
C LEU A 68 1.82 7.93 -9.18
N ILE A 69 0.92 8.92 -9.26
CA ILE A 69 -0.53 8.69 -9.16
C ILE A 69 -1.03 7.84 -10.33
N GLY A 70 -0.51 8.05 -11.53
CA GLY A 70 -0.88 7.28 -12.72
C GLY A 70 -0.57 5.80 -12.55
N ASP A 71 0.71 5.48 -12.36
CA ASP A 71 1.17 4.10 -12.22
C ASP A 71 0.52 3.39 -11.03
N PHE A 72 0.37 4.08 -9.89
CA PHE A 72 -0.11 3.44 -8.66
C PHE A 72 -1.63 3.40 -8.54
N GLY A 73 -2.34 4.29 -9.25
CA GLY A 73 -3.78 4.45 -9.18
C GLY A 73 -4.53 3.79 -10.33
N LEU A 74 -3.91 3.70 -11.51
CA LEU A 74 -4.59 3.25 -12.73
C LEU A 74 -4.12 1.88 -13.21
N ILE A 75 -2.95 1.40 -12.75
CA ILE A 75 -2.38 0.11 -13.14
C ILE A 75 -2.49 -0.89 -11.98
N SER A 76 -2.89 -2.12 -12.29
CA SER A 76 -2.92 -3.19 -11.31
C SER A 76 -1.51 -3.75 -11.08
N GLY A 77 -1.18 -4.08 -9.83
CA GLY A 77 0.05 -4.82 -9.52
C GLY A 77 0.05 -6.27 -10.05
N ARG A 78 -1.07 -6.71 -10.64
CA ARG A 78 -1.16 -7.97 -11.39
C ARG A 78 -0.52 -7.84 -12.77
N ASP A 79 -0.57 -6.65 -13.35
CA ASP A 79 -0.17 -6.38 -14.72
C ASP A 79 1.26 -5.84 -14.81
N GLN A 80 1.69 -5.07 -13.81
CA GLN A 80 3.04 -4.48 -13.77
C GLN A 80 3.63 -4.48 -12.35
N ASP A 81 4.96 -4.62 -12.27
CA ASP A 81 5.69 -4.30 -11.03
C ASP A 81 5.79 -2.79 -10.88
N LYS A 82 4.79 -2.22 -10.21
CA LYS A 82 4.66 -0.79 -9.97
C LYS A 82 5.79 -0.19 -9.15
N LEU A 83 6.53 -1.01 -8.41
CA LEU A 83 7.63 -0.51 -7.58
C LEU A 83 8.99 -0.69 -8.27
N ASN A 84 9.02 -1.16 -9.52
CA ASN A 84 10.26 -1.22 -10.28
C ASN A 84 10.84 0.19 -10.48
N GLY A 85 12.13 0.38 -10.20
CA GLY A 85 12.79 1.68 -10.28
C GLY A 85 12.41 2.70 -9.19
N VAL A 86 11.48 2.36 -8.30
CA VAL A 86 11.08 3.23 -7.17
C VAL A 86 12.00 2.98 -5.98
N ALA A 87 12.61 4.03 -5.44
CA ALA A 87 13.40 3.94 -4.22
C ALA A 87 12.52 3.47 -3.06
N LYS A 88 13.00 2.49 -2.28
CA LYS A 88 12.21 1.82 -1.24
C LYS A 88 13.03 1.66 0.04
N THR A 89 12.37 1.85 1.19
CA THR A 89 12.87 1.43 2.50
C THR A 89 11.99 0.31 3.05
N LYS A 90 12.54 -0.60 3.85
CA LYS A 90 11.74 -1.67 4.46
C LYS A 90 11.25 -1.21 5.83
N GLY A 91 9.94 -1.11 6.01
CA GLY A 91 9.34 -0.79 7.31
C GLY A 91 9.42 -1.96 8.30
N ALA A 92 9.17 -1.70 9.58
CA ALA A 92 9.19 -2.71 10.65
C ALA A 92 8.19 -3.87 10.41
N SER A 93 7.10 -3.62 9.69
CA SER A 93 6.13 -4.65 9.29
C SER A 93 6.55 -5.48 8.07
N GLY A 94 7.67 -5.14 7.42
CA GLY A 94 8.08 -5.68 6.13
C GLY A 94 7.44 -4.99 4.92
N SER A 95 6.45 -4.11 5.12
CA SER A 95 5.86 -3.30 4.04
C SER A 95 6.90 -2.29 3.48
N PRO A 96 6.96 -2.08 2.16
CA PRO A 96 7.80 -1.03 1.58
C PRO A 96 7.31 0.38 1.95
N GLY A 97 8.24 1.21 2.44
CA GLY A 97 8.14 2.67 2.44
C GLY A 97 8.68 3.23 1.12
N ALA A 98 8.02 4.24 0.56
CA ALA A 98 8.39 4.93 -0.68
C ALA A 98 8.30 6.45 -0.48
#